data_AF-A0A0C3EWS1-F1
#
_entry.id   AF-A0A0C3EWS1-F1
#
_cell.length_a   1.000
_cell.length_b   1.000
_cell.length_c   1.000
_cell.angle_alpha   90.00
_cell.angle_beta   90.00
_cell.angle_gamma   90.00
#
_symmetry.space_group_name_H-M   'P 1'
#
loop_
_entity.id
_entity.type
_entity.pdbx_description
1 polymer ?
#
loop_
_entity_poly.entity_id
_entity_poly.type
_entity_poly.pdbx_seq_one_letter_code
_entity_poly.pdbx_strand_id
1 'polypeptide(L)'
;MSLFSDWGPEAKYPLKIEQLSTAQLSNISFLFGGIDDARHAYGTLIGAHQAFLSLNKRKQSQFYLHMTLLDVHPGALARDLCIMTLIHALSDGSQSATNQIEINYILYICWSRTPWILLREVGSYCRSVTSNQPCNRLYNTMQDIKIRLSKDPPEFPDWLHVNSASIPDIITSLNYWSKLTDSKTTAGMLRFHVPHTPGTDTNMEILNNPNISPEYRAMLQDSMVAKRQQIGDMLDSMDDSLLRQAGWIEQGQSPAQAREFLTAHREDAIELMLKAQLDGIVTSGMEKEQEWYNTTKTFMPPAEFWNRHPGYANFRRFQQGKTKLPKETKTSIKGHIETTWKPNVTLFDQASTSFSVTNWSATGYPDLNLDAFKACQELEEYNDRFFDRVVEALKGMKGHVTIEVLQGELVQEMSKMRFRGDGSRPATFPRSFTRAWLSNVPDYTHGLMSTCVYTLPAIQNGDASAVASNCLLNCGIWKDDEEFCHLHAPSHPRRAPPFPRPLSELASREEVVTWLTRVFLCTVVPGSSGLGAFRARLPNNLVAFVELLIHLQEVGFPSHWLSDFLQSILSDSLVTNIAPYHGKWPIPVSEITRRVRSRKVRLDPWRAELETILATAYEGIPFMVSLPSDFA
;
A
#
# COMPACT_ATOMS: atom_id res chain seq x y z
N MET A 1 9.40 -1.67 -6.75
CA MET A 1 8.64 -0.84 -7.71
C MET A 1 8.99 0.63 -7.51
N SER A 2 9.12 1.40 -8.60
CA SER A 2 9.39 2.84 -8.58
C SER A 2 8.65 3.52 -9.74
N LEU A 3 8.09 4.72 -9.51
CA LEU A 3 7.42 5.50 -10.55
C LEU A 3 8.35 5.97 -11.68
N PHE A 4 9.67 5.89 -11.48
CA PHE A 4 10.66 6.15 -12.52
C PHE A 4 10.99 4.90 -13.36
N SER A 5 11.08 3.73 -12.72
CA SER A 5 11.60 2.54 -13.40
C SER A 5 10.54 1.77 -14.17
N ASP A 6 9.49 1.24 -13.52
CA ASP A 6 8.46 0.38 -14.12
C ASP A 6 7.39 0.01 -13.06
N TRP A 7 6.22 -0.43 -13.51
CA TRP A 7 5.12 -0.90 -12.64
C TRP A 7 5.27 -2.36 -12.18
N GLY A 8 6.31 -3.07 -12.62
CA GLY A 8 6.55 -4.48 -12.31
C GLY A 8 7.08 -5.24 -13.52
N PRO A 9 7.45 -6.52 -13.35
CA PRO A 9 8.01 -7.35 -14.43
C PRO A 9 7.04 -7.56 -15.59
N GLU A 10 5.72 -7.57 -15.33
CA GLU A 10 4.67 -7.84 -16.31
C GLU A 10 4.16 -6.57 -17.03
N ALA A 11 4.42 -5.38 -16.48
CA ALA A 11 3.89 -4.12 -17.00
C ALA A 11 5.00 -3.04 -17.08
N LYS A 12 5.86 -3.18 -18.10
CA LYS A 12 6.95 -2.21 -18.35
C LYS A 12 6.39 -0.90 -18.89
N TYR A 13 6.62 0.18 -18.16
CA TYR A 13 6.23 1.54 -18.52
C TYR A 13 7.18 2.58 -17.88
N PRO A 14 8.47 2.56 -18.25
CA PRO A 14 9.47 3.39 -17.61
C PRO A 14 9.21 4.88 -17.89
N LEU A 15 9.52 5.74 -16.93
CA LEU A 15 9.54 7.17 -17.19
C LEU A 15 10.81 7.50 -17.99
N LYS A 16 10.64 7.84 -19.26
CA LYS A 16 11.75 8.19 -20.17
C LYS A 16 12.30 9.59 -19.86
N ILE A 17 12.94 9.74 -18.70
CA ILE A 17 13.39 11.03 -18.16
C ILE A 17 14.31 11.80 -19.12
N GLU A 18 15.13 11.08 -19.87
CA GLU A 18 16.07 11.66 -20.83
C GLU A 18 15.37 12.35 -22.01
N GLN A 19 14.12 11.96 -22.29
CA GLN A 19 13.29 12.53 -23.36
C GLN A 19 12.49 13.75 -22.89
N LEU A 20 12.40 13.98 -21.58
CA LEU A 20 11.68 15.13 -21.04
C LEU A 20 12.44 16.44 -21.33
N SER A 21 11.67 17.48 -21.68
CA SER A 21 12.16 18.85 -21.80
C SER A 21 12.57 19.41 -20.43
N THR A 22 13.36 20.48 -20.40
CA THR A 22 13.75 21.12 -19.12
C THR A 22 12.56 21.62 -18.32
N ALA A 23 11.51 22.12 -19.00
CA ALA A 23 10.27 22.57 -18.35
C ALA A 23 9.46 21.41 -17.75
N GLN A 24 9.52 20.21 -18.34
CA GLN A 24 8.91 19.01 -17.77
C GLN A 24 9.74 18.50 -16.59
N LEU A 25 11.07 18.50 -16.70
CA LEU A 25 11.98 18.09 -15.63
C LEU A 25 11.84 18.94 -14.37
N SER A 26 11.53 20.23 -14.51
CA SER A 26 11.31 21.14 -13.37
C SER A 26 9.94 21.01 -12.71
N ASN A 27 9.05 20.18 -13.26
CA ASN A 27 7.66 20.04 -12.83
C ASN A 27 7.23 18.57 -12.69
N ILE A 28 8.18 17.67 -12.38
CA ILE A 28 7.84 16.27 -12.10
C ILE A 28 7.13 16.22 -10.75
N SER A 29 5.89 15.74 -10.76
CA SER A 29 5.07 15.65 -9.56
C SER A 29 4.38 14.29 -9.50
N PHE A 30 4.45 13.62 -8.35
CA PHE A 30 3.84 12.31 -8.14
C PHE A 30 2.88 12.33 -6.96
N LEU A 31 1.74 11.66 -7.14
CA LEU A 31 0.76 11.44 -6.09
C LEU A 31 0.83 9.99 -5.60
N PHE A 32 0.89 9.79 -4.30
CA PHE A 32 0.73 8.49 -3.66
C PHE A 32 -0.52 8.51 -2.80
N GLY A 33 -1.58 7.81 -3.22
CA GLY A 33 -2.82 7.64 -2.46
C GLY A 33 -2.80 6.32 -1.68
N GLY A 34 -3.08 6.37 -0.38
CA GLY A 34 -3.00 5.20 0.51
C GLY A 34 -1.55 4.75 0.70
N ILE A 35 -0.71 5.67 1.18
CA ILE A 35 0.75 5.48 1.26
C ILE A 35 1.14 4.34 2.23
N ASP A 36 0.38 4.17 3.30
CA ASP A 36 0.53 3.14 4.33
C ASP A 36 1.94 3.02 4.99
N ASP A 37 2.89 2.31 4.39
CA ASP A 37 4.28 2.14 4.88
C ASP A 37 5.33 2.85 4.00
N ALA A 38 4.85 3.63 3.03
CA ALA A 38 5.65 4.42 2.11
C ALA A 38 6.69 3.65 1.28
N ARG A 39 6.61 2.31 1.19
CA ARG A 39 7.58 1.50 0.40
C ARG A 39 7.70 1.97 -1.05
N HIS A 40 6.57 2.32 -1.67
CA HIS A 40 6.55 2.78 -3.06
C HIS A 40 7.09 4.21 -3.21
N ALA A 41 6.94 5.06 -2.20
CA ALA A 41 7.55 6.39 -2.19
C ALA A 41 9.07 6.29 -2.02
N TYR A 42 9.56 5.49 -1.06
CA TYR A 42 11.00 5.28 -0.87
C TYR A 42 11.65 4.61 -2.10
N GLY A 43 11.04 3.58 -2.66
CA GLY A 43 11.50 2.97 -3.92
C GLY A 43 11.50 3.96 -5.09
N THR A 44 10.51 4.85 -5.14
CA THR A 44 10.45 5.94 -6.12
C THR A 44 11.58 6.94 -5.93
N LEU A 45 11.93 7.30 -4.70
CA LEU A 45 13.04 8.21 -4.40
C LEU A 45 14.39 7.60 -4.83
N ILE A 46 14.59 6.30 -4.61
CA ILE A 46 15.78 5.58 -5.08
C ILE A 46 15.84 5.60 -6.63
N GLY A 47 14.72 5.29 -7.30
CA GLY A 47 14.65 5.33 -8.77
C GLY A 47 14.83 6.75 -9.33
N ALA A 48 14.34 7.77 -8.63
CA ALA A 48 14.53 9.17 -8.97
C ALA A 48 16.01 9.55 -8.95
N HIS A 49 16.74 9.11 -7.93
CA HIS A 49 18.18 9.36 -7.83
C HIS A 49 18.95 8.70 -8.99
N GLN A 50 18.62 7.45 -9.32
CA GLN A 50 19.22 6.76 -10.47
C GLN A 50 18.94 7.51 -11.78
N ALA A 51 17.69 7.94 -11.98
CA ALA A 51 17.28 8.72 -13.14
C ALA A 51 17.98 10.10 -13.19
N PHE A 52 18.12 10.77 -12.05
CA PHE A 52 18.84 12.04 -11.91
C PHE A 52 20.32 11.90 -12.30
N LEU A 53 20.97 10.82 -11.88
CA LEU A 53 22.37 10.55 -12.22
C LEU A 53 22.59 10.25 -13.71
N SER A 54 21.57 9.77 -14.44
CA SER A 54 21.69 9.55 -15.89
C SER A 54 21.58 10.84 -16.72
N LEU A 55 21.04 11.92 -16.14
CA LEU A 55 20.90 13.20 -16.81
C LEU A 55 22.26 13.94 -16.93
N ASN A 56 22.41 14.72 -18.01
CA ASN A 56 23.54 15.65 -18.11
C ASN A 56 23.40 16.83 -17.12
N LYS A 57 24.51 17.51 -16.82
CA LYS A 57 24.56 18.62 -15.83
C LYS A 57 23.51 19.71 -16.06
N ARG A 58 23.24 20.06 -17.33
CA ARG A 58 22.21 21.07 -17.66
C ARG A 58 20.83 20.58 -17.24
N LYS A 59 20.46 19.35 -17.58
CA LYS A 59 19.17 18.75 -17.18
C LYS A 59 19.08 18.50 -15.67
N GLN A 60 20.17 18.06 -15.02
CA GLN A 60 20.23 17.94 -13.56
C GLN A 60 19.91 19.25 -12.85
N SER A 61 20.46 20.39 -13.32
CA SER A 61 20.17 21.70 -12.72
C SER A 61 18.70 22.14 -12.83
N GLN A 62 17.93 21.53 -13.73
CA GLN A 62 16.51 21.82 -13.95
C GLN A 62 15.59 20.75 -13.37
N PHE A 63 16.13 19.63 -12.91
CA PHE A 63 15.35 18.54 -12.35
C PHE A 63 14.73 18.97 -11.02
N TYR A 64 13.44 18.72 -10.84
CA TYR A 64 12.76 18.90 -9.56
C TYR A 64 11.65 17.88 -9.42
N LEU A 65 11.58 17.23 -8.26
CA LEU A 65 10.59 16.21 -7.94
C LEU A 65 9.74 16.62 -6.73
N HIS A 66 8.43 16.69 -6.93
CA HIS A 66 7.46 16.83 -5.84
C HIS A 66 6.72 15.52 -5.63
N MET A 67 6.68 14.99 -4.40
CA MET A 67 5.94 13.78 -4.05
C MET A 67 4.89 14.12 -3.00
N THR A 68 3.61 13.95 -3.32
CA THR A 68 2.51 14.11 -2.36
C THR A 68 2.11 12.74 -1.82
N LEU A 69 2.33 12.53 -0.53
CA LEU A 69 1.98 11.33 0.22
C LEU A 69 0.65 11.58 0.92
N LEU A 70 -0.40 10.94 0.42
CA LEU A 70 -1.77 11.13 0.85
C LEU A 70 -2.30 9.86 1.53
N ASP A 71 -2.78 10.02 2.76
CA ASP A 71 -3.45 8.93 3.48
C ASP A 71 -4.59 9.44 4.36
N VAL A 72 -5.65 8.64 4.49
CA VAL A 72 -6.76 8.95 5.39
C VAL A 72 -6.38 8.63 6.84
N HIS A 73 -5.40 7.75 7.06
CA HIS A 73 -4.99 7.29 8.39
C HIS A 73 -3.84 8.15 8.95
N PRO A 74 -4.08 9.01 9.95
CA PRO A 74 -3.04 9.83 10.55
C PRO A 74 -1.95 9.01 11.24
N GLY A 75 -2.27 7.79 11.72
CA GLY A 75 -1.30 6.87 12.30
C GLY A 75 -0.27 6.36 11.29
N ALA A 76 -0.65 6.16 10.02
CA ALA A 76 0.29 5.79 8.97
C ALA A 76 1.28 6.94 8.71
N LEU A 77 0.76 8.16 8.51
CA LEU A 77 1.58 9.36 8.29
C LEU A 77 2.48 9.71 9.48
N ALA A 78 2.00 9.54 10.71
CA ALA A 78 2.80 9.76 11.91
C ALA A 78 3.98 8.77 12.01
N ARG A 79 3.79 7.52 11.58
CA ARG A 79 4.86 6.50 11.51
C ARG A 79 5.84 6.84 10.39
N ASP A 80 5.36 7.24 9.23
CA ASP A 80 6.21 7.67 8.11
C ASP A 80 7.05 8.90 8.48
N LEU A 81 6.50 9.85 9.24
CA LEU A 81 7.28 10.97 9.79
C LEU A 81 8.36 10.53 10.76
N CYS A 82 8.13 9.50 11.58
CA CYS A 82 9.16 8.91 12.44
C CYS A 82 10.30 8.32 11.58
N ILE A 83 9.96 7.56 10.54
CA ILE A 83 10.91 6.96 9.60
C ILE A 83 11.71 8.06 8.86
N MET A 84 11.04 9.06 8.30
CA MET A 84 11.66 10.18 7.58
C MET A 84 12.59 11.01 8.47
N THR A 85 12.22 11.24 9.74
CA THR A 85 13.06 11.96 10.71
C THR A 85 14.32 11.16 11.05
N LEU A 86 14.20 9.84 11.20
CA LEU A 86 15.34 8.94 11.42
C LEU A 86 16.26 8.86 10.19
N ILE A 87 15.68 8.80 8.98
CA ILE A 87 16.43 8.86 7.72
C ILE A 87 17.19 10.19 7.62
N HIS A 88 16.55 11.31 7.97
CA HIS A 88 17.21 12.61 7.98
C HIS A 88 18.42 12.62 8.93
N ALA A 89 18.29 12.05 10.13
CA ALA A 89 19.39 11.96 11.09
C ALA A 89 20.59 11.16 10.53
N LEU A 90 20.36 10.11 9.72
CA LEU A 90 21.42 9.41 8.99
C LEU A 90 22.00 10.25 7.83
N SER A 91 21.16 11.06 7.19
CA SER A 91 21.56 11.91 6.07
C SER A 91 22.51 13.04 6.48
N ASP A 92 22.38 13.56 7.70
CA ASP A 92 23.23 14.65 8.19
C ASP A 92 24.66 14.21 8.53
N GLY A 93 24.91 12.90 8.64
CA GLY A 93 26.24 12.34 8.90
C GLY A 93 26.78 12.62 10.30
N SER A 94 25.99 13.20 11.20
CA SER A 94 26.36 13.58 12.56
C SER A 94 26.34 12.41 13.56
N GLN A 95 25.88 11.23 13.15
CA GLN A 95 25.67 10.08 14.03
C GLN A 95 26.95 9.26 14.20
N SER A 96 27.26 8.87 15.44
CA SER A 96 28.29 7.87 15.72
C SER A 96 27.94 6.53 15.06
N ALA A 97 28.93 5.67 14.80
CA ALA A 97 28.70 4.35 14.20
C ALA A 97 27.65 3.53 14.98
N THR A 98 27.70 3.54 16.32
CA THR A 98 26.72 2.87 17.17
C THR A 98 25.31 3.46 17.03
N ASN A 99 25.19 4.78 16.89
CA ASN A 99 23.88 5.43 16.68
C ASN A 99 23.32 5.12 15.29
N GLN A 100 24.16 5.02 14.26
CA GLN A 100 23.73 4.65 12.92
C GLN A 100 23.12 3.23 12.90
N ILE A 101 23.79 2.28 13.55
CA ILE A 101 23.29 0.89 13.70
C ILE A 101 21.96 0.87 14.45
N GLU A 102 21.82 1.68 15.51
CA GLU A 102 20.57 1.78 16.27
C GLU A 102 19.43 2.36 15.43
N ILE A 103 19.71 3.43 14.66
CA ILE A 103 18.71 4.04 13.77
C ILE A 103 18.28 3.04 12.69
N ASN A 104 19.21 2.39 12.02
CA ASN A 104 18.90 1.40 10.98
C ASN A 104 18.04 0.25 11.52
N TYR A 105 18.33 -0.22 12.73
CA TYR A 105 17.51 -1.23 13.39
C TYR A 105 16.07 -0.75 13.68
N ILE A 106 15.90 0.49 14.14
CA ILE A 106 14.56 1.05 14.40
C ILE A 106 13.79 1.29 13.10
N LEU A 107 14.46 1.78 12.04
CA LEU A 107 13.87 1.92 10.72
C LEU A 107 13.30 0.59 10.23
N TYR A 108 14.11 -0.47 10.33
CA TYR A 108 13.70 -1.81 9.98
C TYR A 108 12.45 -2.27 10.73
N ILE A 109 12.44 -2.12 12.06
CA ILE A 109 11.29 -2.53 12.88
C ILE A 109 10.02 -1.75 12.55
N CYS A 110 10.13 -0.43 12.44
CA CYS A 110 8.97 0.43 12.19
C CYS A 110 8.36 0.11 10.83
N TRP A 111 9.21 -0.13 9.83
CA TRP A 111 8.79 -0.41 8.47
C TRP A 111 8.25 -1.85 8.29
N SER A 112 8.95 -2.86 8.81
CA SER A 112 8.53 -4.27 8.77
C SER A 112 7.32 -4.59 9.67
N ARG A 113 6.82 -3.59 10.41
CA ARG A 113 5.73 -3.72 11.37
C ARG A 113 5.96 -4.81 12.42
N THR A 114 7.21 -5.03 12.79
CA THR A 114 7.53 -6.06 13.78
C THR A 114 7.05 -5.63 15.17
N PRO A 115 6.45 -6.54 15.95
CA PRO A 115 5.79 -6.23 17.22
C PRO A 115 6.63 -5.52 18.28
N TRP A 116 7.95 -5.61 18.25
CA TRP A 116 8.81 -5.20 19.36
C TRP A 116 9.87 -4.20 18.91
N ILE A 117 10.29 -3.32 19.82
CA ILE A 117 11.41 -2.40 19.63
C ILE A 117 12.46 -2.64 20.74
N LEU A 118 13.73 -2.84 20.36
CA LEU A 118 14.88 -2.64 21.26
C LEU A 118 14.99 -1.13 21.56
N LEU A 119 15.28 -0.63 22.77
CA LEU A 119 16.09 -1.11 23.88
C LEU A 119 15.71 -0.22 25.08
N ARG A 120 15.69 -0.75 26.31
CA ARG A 120 16.00 0.07 27.49
C ARG A 120 17.53 0.09 27.60
N GLU A 121 18.17 1.26 27.57
CA GLU A 121 19.57 1.36 27.97
C GLU A 121 19.72 0.79 29.40
N VAL A 122 20.39 -0.35 29.53
CA VAL A 122 20.99 -0.74 30.80
C VAL A 122 22.42 -0.21 30.77
N GLY A 123 22.57 1.05 31.19
CA GLY A 123 23.85 1.60 31.61
C GLY A 123 24.59 2.47 30.58
N SER A 124 24.48 3.79 30.78
CA SER A 124 25.61 4.68 31.11
C SER A 124 26.00 5.84 30.16
N TYR A 125 25.28 6.14 29.08
CA TYR A 125 25.57 7.36 28.29
C TYR A 125 24.51 8.48 28.31
N CYS A 126 23.37 8.27 28.97
CA CYS A 126 22.42 9.34 29.33
C CYS A 126 22.46 9.69 30.83
N ARG A 127 23.65 10.00 31.37
CA ARG A 127 23.77 10.67 32.67
C ARG A 127 23.65 12.19 32.49
N SER A 128 22.45 12.68 32.16
CA SER A 128 22.03 14.01 32.62
C SER A 128 21.15 13.82 33.86
N VAL A 129 21.64 14.30 34.99
CA VAL A 129 21.30 13.93 36.37
C VAL A 129 19.94 14.47 36.84
N THR A 130 18.92 14.61 35.98
CA THR A 130 17.65 15.26 36.39
C THR A 130 16.35 14.68 35.84
N SER A 131 16.31 13.54 35.14
CA SER A 131 15.01 12.95 34.79
C SER A 131 15.03 11.44 34.58
N ASN A 132 14.08 10.75 35.22
CA ASN A 132 13.69 9.35 35.04
C ASN A 132 13.15 9.03 33.62
N GLN A 133 13.71 9.59 32.55
CA GLN A 133 13.20 9.41 31.19
C GLN A 133 13.81 8.16 30.53
N PRO A 134 12.99 7.27 29.91
CA PRO A 134 13.48 6.10 29.21
C PRO A 134 14.25 6.49 27.94
N CYS A 135 15.49 6.00 27.79
CA CYS A 135 16.26 6.12 26.55
C CYS A 135 15.66 5.23 25.45
N ASN A 136 14.58 5.68 24.82
CA ASN A 136 13.99 5.05 23.64
C ASN A 136 14.09 6.06 22.48
N ARG A 137 14.98 5.78 21.51
CA ARG A 137 15.20 6.68 20.36
C ARG A 137 13.93 6.94 19.57
N LEU A 138 13.04 5.96 19.41
CA LEU A 138 11.76 6.19 18.74
C LEU A 138 10.87 7.15 19.54
N TYR A 139 10.79 7.00 20.86
CA TYR A 139 10.03 7.93 21.70
C TYR A 139 10.59 9.35 21.63
N ASN A 140 11.92 9.50 21.68
CA ASN A 140 12.57 10.79 21.51
C ASN A 140 12.29 11.40 20.14
N THR A 141 12.26 10.57 19.09
CA THR A 141 11.86 10.99 17.73
C THR A 141 10.42 11.48 17.71
N MET A 142 9.48 10.78 18.38
CA MET A 142 8.09 11.23 18.49
C MET A 142 7.96 12.57 19.23
N GLN A 143 8.72 12.78 20.32
CA GLN A 143 8.70 14.05 21.04
C GLN A 143 9.33 15.18 20.20
N ASP A 144 10.43 14.92 19.49
CA ASP A 144 11.05 15.88 18.58
C ASP A 144 10.08 16.29 17.45
N ILE A 145 9.42 15.32 16.82
CA ILE A 145 8.40 15.58 15.79
C ILE A 145 7.27 16.45 16.37
N LYS A 146 6.77 16.15 17.57
CA LYS A 146 5.74 16.99 18.22
C LYS A 146 6.21 18.43 18.41
N ILE A 147 7.45 18.63 18.86
CA ILE A 147 8.05 19.96 19.04
C ILE A 147 8.12 20.68 17.69
N ARG A 148 8.62 20.02 16.64
CA ARG A 148 8.73 20.56 15.27
C ARG A 148 7.38 20.95 14.69
N LEU A 149 6.37 20.07 14.84
CA LEU A 149 5.00 20.31 14.39
C LEU A 149 4.29 21.45 15.14
N SER A 150 4.73 21.73 16.38
CA SER A 150 4.14 22.81 17.21
C SER A 150 4.72 24.19 16.88
N LYS A 151 5.75 24.27 16.03
CA LYS A 151 6.31 25.55 15.56
C LYS A 151 5.48 26.09 14.40
N ASP A 152 5.52 27.40 14.20
CA ASP A 152 4.83 28.10 13.10
C ASP A 152 5.85 28.95 12.29
N PRO A 153 6.22 28.54 11.07
CA PRO A 153 5.84 27.28 10.43
C PRO A 153 6.52 26.05 11.08
N PRO A 154 6.02 24.83 10.85
CA PRO A 154 6.65 23.60 11.33
C PRO A 154 8.11 23.48 10.88
N GLU A 155 9.01 23.04 11.78
CA GLU A 155 10.45 23.00 11.49
C GLU A 155 10.91 21.60 11.04
N PHE A 156 10.87 21.38 9.73
CA PHE A 156 11.37 20.18 9.07
C PHE A 156 12.49 20.52 8.06
N PRO A 157 13.27 19.52 7.62
CA PRO A 157 14.26 19.72 6.55
C PRO A 157 13.59 20.23 5.27
N ASP A 158 14.30 20.99 4.46
CA ASP A 158 13.75 21.63 3.24
C ASP A 158 13.06 20.66 2.26
N TRP A 159 13.42 19.38 2.30
CA TRP A 159 12.83 18.35 1.46
C TRP A 159 11.52 17.77 2.01
N LEU A 160 11.10 18.10 3.23
CA LEU A 160 9.92 17.54 3.90
C LEU A 160 8.95 18.64 4.33
N HIS A 161 7.72 18.58 3.83
CA HIS A 161 6.63 19.47 4.19
C HIS A 161 5.49 18.68 4.83
N VAL A 162 4.95 19.16 5.95
CA VAL A 162 3.74 18.61 6.58
C VAL A 162 2.62 19.63 6.45
N ASN A 163 1.53 19.25 5.78
CA ASN A 163 0.40 20.15 5.60
C ASN A 163 -0.20 20.55 6.96
N SER A 164 -0.46 21.85 7.16
CA SER A 164 -0.94 22.38 8.44
C SER A 164 -2.28 21.78 8.89
N ALA A 165 -3.17 21.44 7.96
CA ALA A 165 -4.45 20.81 8.26
C ALA A 165 -4.30 19.36 8.77
N SER A 166 -3.17 18.71 8.45
CA SER A 166 -2.88 17.32 8.87
C SER A 166 -2.23 17.24 10.26
N ILE A 167 -1.66 18.34 10.75
CA ILE A 167 -0.90 18.37 12.00
C ILE A 167 -1.71 17.93 13.23
N PRO A 168 -2.96 18.40 13.45
CA PRO A 168 -3.71 18.05 14.66
C PRO A 168 -3.91 16.53 14.84
N ASP A 169 -4.24 15.84 13.76
CA ASP A 169 -4.52 14.39 13.79
C ASP A 169 -3.23 13.56 13.90
N ILE A 170 -2.15 14.03 13.30
CA ILE A 170 -0.81 13.44 13.47
C ILE A 170 -0.35 13.59 14.92
N ILE A 171 -0.48 14.77 15.53
CA ILE A 171 -0.16 14.99 16.95
C ILE A 171 -1.02 14.11 17.85
N THR A 172 -2.30 13.94 17.52
CA THR A 172 -3.20 13.04 18.25
C THR A 172 -2.68 11.60 18.24
N SER A 173 -2.23 11.11 17.09
CA SER A 173 -1.62 9.78 16.94
C SER A 173 -0.33 9.64 17.76
N LEU A 174 0.56 10.63 17.72
CA LEU A 174 1.81 10.65 18.51
C LEU A 174 1.54 10.69 20.02
N ASN A 175 0.53 11.46 20.45
CA ASN A 175 0.10 11.52 21.85
C ASN A 175 -0.53 10.20 22.31
N TYR A 176 -1.29 9.54 21.45
CA TYR A 176 -1.85 8.21 21.74
C TYR A 176 -0.72 7.22 22.00
N TRP A 177 0.25 7.10 21.09
CA TRP A 177 1.40 6.21 21.27
C TRP A 177 2.25 6.55 22.50
N SER A 178 2.42 7.84 22.80
CA SER A 178 3.13 8.29 24.00
C SER A 178 2.45 7.85 25.31
N LYS A 179 1.13 7.64 25.33
CA LYS A 179 0.41 7.11 26.51
C LYS A 179 0.52 5.59 26.62
N LEU A 180 0.76 4.90 25.51
CA LEU A 180 0.87 3.45 25.47
C LEU A 180 2.20 2.95 26.03
N THR A 181 3.26 3.77 26.02
CA THR A 181 4.59 3.37 26.52
C THR A 181 4.60 2.96 27.99
N ASP A 182 3.62 3.46 28.76
CA ASP A 182 3.46 3.21 30.19
C ASP A 182 2.43 2.11 30.49
N SER A 183 1.48 1.87 29.59
CA SER A 183 0.34 0.97 29.81
C SER A 183 0.43 -0.36 29.05
N LYS A 184 1.21 -0.44 27.96
CA LYS A 184 1.40 -1.65 27.17
C LYS A 184 2.76 -2.27 27.45
N THR A 185 2.79 -3.61 27.52
CA THR A 185 4.00 -4.38 27.82
C THR A 185 4.39 -5.29 26.66
N THR A 186 5.68 -5.56 26.54
CA THR A 186 6.21 -6.52 25.57
C THR A 186 5.62 -7.91 25.84
N ALA A 187 5.51 -8.32 27.10
CA ALA A 187 4.85 -9.57 27.49
C ALA A 187 3.40 -9.68 26.95
N GLY A 188 2.62 -8.59 27.06
CA GLY A 188 1.26 -8.55 26.52
C GLY A 188 1.23 -8.70 25.00
N MET A 189 2.14 -8.02 24.30
CA MET A 189 2.23 -8.09 22.84
C MET A 189 2.66 -9.48 22.33
N LEU A 190 3.69 -10.07 22.96
CA LEU A 190 4.21 -11.40 22.60
C LEU A 190 3.23 -12.54 22.96
N ARG A 191 2.32 -12.31 23.92
CA ARG A 191 1.26 -13.27 24.26
C ARG A 191 0.29 -13.47 23.09
N PHE A 192 -0.05 -12.40 22.38
CA PHE A 192 -1.00 -12.42 21.26
C PHE A 192 -0.34 -12.53 19.89
N HIS A 193 0.98 -12.34 19.80
CA HIS A 193 1.71 -12.65 18.58
C HIS A 193 1.81 -14.16 18.38
N VAL A 194 1.23 -14.67 17.31
CA VAL A 194 1.46 -16.03 16.83
C VAL A 194 2.39 -15.89 15.63
N PRO A 195 3.66 -16.34 15.72
CA PRO A 195 4.51 -16.44 14.55
C PRO A 195 3.77 -17.29 13.51
N HIS A 196 3.30 -16.66 12.44
CA HIS A 196 2.79 -17.41 11.32
C HIS A 196 4.00 -18.18 10.77
N THR A 197 3.89 -19.50 10.68
CA THR A 197 4.91 -20.23 9.93
C THR A 197 4.68 -19.85 8.47
N PRO A 198 5.73 -19.41 7.75
CA PRO A 198 5.59 -19.13 6.33
C PRO A 198 4.85 -20.31 5.66
N GLY A 199 3.74 -20.04 4.96
CA GLY A 199 2.93 -21.06 4.29
C GLY A 199 1.66 -21.59 4.99
N THR A 200 1.20 -21.08 6.13
CA THR A 200 -0.10 -21.56 6.69
C THR A 200 -1.34 -21.01 5.98
N ASP A 201 -1.29 -19.82 5.38
CA ASP A 201 -2.27 -19.40 4.34
C ASP A 201 -1.84 -19.99 3.00
N THR A 202 -1.99 -21.31 2.86
CA THR A 202 -1.58 -22.01 1.64
C THR A 202 -2.34 -21.45 0.43
N ASN A 203 -1.68 -21.36 -0.73
CA ASN A 203 -2.38 -21.19 -2.01
C ASN A 203 -3.56 -22.19 -2.16
N MET A 204 -3.55 -23.31 -1.43
CA MET A 204 -4.67 -24.25 -1.34
C MET A 204 -5.93 -23.67 -0.69
N GLU A 205 -5.82 -22.79 0.31
CA GLU A 205 -7.00 -22.09 0.87
C GLU A 205 -7.58 -21.08 -0.11
N ILE A 206 -6.71 -20.37 -0.83
CA ILE A 206 -7.12 -19.47 -1.92
C ILE A 206 -7.78 -20.27 -3.04
N LEU A 207 -7.16 -21.39 -3.46
CA LEU A 207 -7.74 -22.31 -4.44
C LEU A 207 -9.05 -22.90 -3.95
N ASN A 208 -9.28 -23.11 -2.66
CA ASN A 208 -10.57 -23.58 -2.16
C ASN A 208 -11.60 -22.46 -1.94
N ASN A 209 -11.21 -21.20 -2.14
CA ASN A 209 -12.12 -20.08 -1.94
C ASN A 209 -13.21 -20.05 -3.04
N PRO A 210 -14.49 -20.01 -2.67
CA PRO A 210 -15.58 -19.99 -3.66
C PRO A 210 -15.73 -18.65 -4.39
N ASN A 211 -15.06 -17.58 -3.94
CA ASN A 211 -15.19 -16.24 -4.51
C ASN A 211 -14.17 -15.92 -5.61
N ILE A 212 -13.12 -16.74 -5.79
CA ILE A 212 -12.16 -16.52 -6.89
C ILE A 212 -12.69 -17.05 -8.22
N SER A 213 -12.36 -16.39 -9.32
CA SER A 213 -12.78 -16.78 -10.67
C SER A 213 -12.14 -18.13 -11.07
N PRO A 214 -12.82 -18.93 -11.93
CA PRO A 214 -12.23 -20.14 -12.51
C PRO A 214 -10.90 -19.86 -13.22
N GLU A 215 -10.79 -18.72 -13.89
CA GLU A 215 -9.59 -18.30 -14.61
C GLU A 215 -8.45 -17.97 -13.67
N TYR A 216 -8.70 -17.24 -12.58
CA TYR A 216 -7.68 -16.99 -11.57
C TYR A 216 -7.23 -18.29 -10.89
N ARG A 217 -8.17 -19.21 -10.63
CA ARG A 217 -7.87 -20.54 -10.11
C ARG A 217 -6.97 -21.33 -11.06
N ALA A 218 -7.28 -21.33 -12.36
CA ALA A 218 -6.46 -21.97 -13.39
C ALA A 218 -5.06 -21.32 -13.46
N MET A 219 -4.98 -19.99 -13.44
CA MET A 219 -3.71 -19.25 -13.40
C MET A 219 -2.85 -19.65 -12.20
N LEU A 220 -3.45 -19.77 -11.01
CA LEU A 220 -2.74 -20.26 -9.81
C LEU A 220 -2.27 -21.71 -9.99
N GLN A 221 -3.09 -22.58 -10.57
CA GLN A 221 -2.72 -23.97 -10.87
C GLN A 221 -1.58 -24.07 -11.88
N ASP A 222 -1.65 -23.32 -12.99
CA ASP A 222 -0.62 -23.26 -14.02
C ASP A 222 0.68 -22.69 -13.47
N SER A 223 0.60 -21.65 -12.64
CA SER A 223 1.75 -21.10 -11.90
C SER A 223 2.40 -22.15 -11.00
N MET A 224 1.62 -22.97 -10.30
CA MET A 224 2.16 -24.08 -9.51
C MET A 224 2.81 -25.16 -10.39
N VAL A 225 2.22 -25.50 -11.53
CA VAL A 225 2.80 -26.46 -12.49
C VAL A 225 4.11 -25.93 -13.07
N ALA A 226 4.15 -24.66 -13.47
CA ALA A 226 5.36 -24.01 -14.00
C ALA A 226 6.48 -23.96 -12.94
N LYS A 227 6.17 -23.60 -11.70
CA LYS A 227 7.14 -23.65 -10.58
C LYS A 227 7.63 -25.06 -10.33
N ARG A 228 6.73 -26.05 -10.34
CA ARG A 228 7.08 -27.48 -10.21
C ARG A 228 8.08 -27.89 -11.29
N GLN A 229 7.82 -27.52 -12.54
CA GLN A 229 8.71 -27.82 -13.66
C GLN A 229 10.07 -27.13 -13.49
N GLN A 230 10.07 -25.84 -13.13
CA GLN A 230 11.30 -25.08 -12.90
C GLN A 230 12.17 -25.71 -11.79
N ILE A 231 11.56 -26.18 -10.70
CA ILE A 231 12.27 -26.89 -9.64
C ILE A 231 12.82 -28.22 -10.15
N GLY A 232 12.04 -28.97 -10.94
CA GLY A 232 12.49 -30.20 -11.57
C GLY A 232 13.72 -29.97 -12.47
N ASP A 233 13.65 -28.99 -13.36
CA ASP A 233 14.76 -28.63 -14.27
C ASP A 233 16.00 -28.16 -13.49
N MET A 234 15.80 -27.43 -12.40
CA MET A 234 16.88 -27.03 -11.50
C MET A 234 17.54 -28.24 -10.84
N LEU A 235 16.76 -29.18 -10.27
CA LEU A 235 17.28 -30.40 -9.66
C LEU A 235 18.06 -31.24 -10.67
N ASP A 236 17.56 -31.36 -11.91
CA ASP A 236 18.19 -32.12 -12.98
C ASP A 236 19.50 -31.47 -13.46
N SER A 237 19.63 -30.14 -13.34
CA SER A 237 20.81 -29.36 -13.75
C SER A 237 21.83 -29.11 -12.63
N MET A 238 21.58 -29.57 -11.40
CA MET A 238 22.55 -29.42 -10.30
C MET A 238 23.83 -30.22 -10.56
N ASP A 239 24.97 -29.53 -10.47
CA ASP A 239 26.28 -30.17 -10.48
C ASP A 239 26.62 -30.78 -9.10
N ASP A 240 27.68 -31.57 -9.04
CA ASP A 240 28.08 -32.27 -7.81
C ASP A 240 28.48 -31.31 -6.66
N SER A 241 28.83 -30.05 -6.99
CA SER A 241 29.16 -29.02 -6.00
C SER A 241 27.89 -28.48 -5.36
N LEU A 242 26.87 -28.18 -6.17
CA LEU A 242 25.55 -27.70 -5.73
C LEU A 242 24.81 -28.77 -4.92
N LEU A 243 24.91 -30.04 -5.30
CA LEU A 243 24.34 -31.15 -4.53
C LEU A 243 24.93 -31.26 -3.11
N ARG A 244 26.23 -30.98 -2.95
CA ARG A 244 26.88 -30.91 -1.64
C ARG A 244 26.43 -29.70 -0.85
N GLN A 245 26.34 -28.54 -1.49
CA GLN A 245 25.94 -27.29 -0.85
C GLN A 245 24.49 -27.33 -0.37
N ALA A 246 23.60 -27.95 -1.14
CA ALA A 246 22.20 -28.13 -0.80
C ALA A 246 21.97 -29.25 0.24
N GLY A 247 23.02 -29.93 0.71
CA GLY A 247 22.94 -30.91 1.80
C GLY A 247 22.41 -32.28 1.41
N TRP A 248 22.30 -32.58 0.11
CA TRP A 248 21.85 -33.89 -0.41
C TRP A 248 22.95 -34.96 -0.40
N ILE A 249 24.19 -34.58 -0.09
CA ILE A 249 25.35 -35.48 0.04
C ILE A 249 25.85 -35.43 1.49
N GLU A 250 25.71 -36.53 2.23
CA GLU A 250 26.29 -36.66 3.57
C GLU A 250 27.82 -36.81 3.51
N GLN A 251 28.53 -36.48 4.59
CA GLN A 251 29.99 -36.68 4.67
C GLN A 251 30.34 -38.17 4.52
N GLY A 252 30.86 -38.53 3.35
CA GLY A 252 31.29 -39.90 3.01
C GLY A 252 30.52 -40.55 1.85
N GLN A 253 29.41 -39.97 1.39
CA GLN A 253 28.68 -40.46 0.22
C GLN A 253 29.35 -40.01 -1.09
N SER A 254 29.31 -40.88 -2.10
CA SER A 254 29.77 -40.54 -3.45
C SER A 254 28.70 -39.73 -4.21
N PRO A 255 29.09 -38.82 -5.13
CA PRO A 255 28.12 -38.07 -5.94
C PRO A 255 27.15 -38.96 -6.73
N ALA A 256 27.58 -40.14 -7.14
CA ALA A 256 26.72 -41.12 -7.82
C ALA A 256 25.55 -41.60 -6.95
N GLN A 257 25.81 -41.87 -5.66
CA GLN A 257 24.77 -42.32 -4.72
C GLN A 257 23.75 -41.22 -4.42
N ALA A 258 24.18 -39.96 -4.35
CA ALA A 258 23.26 -38.84 -4.15
C ALA A 258 22.40 -38.56 -5.38
N ARG A 259 22.95 -38.70 -6.59
CA ARG A 259 22.17 -38.62 -7.83
C ARG A 259 21.15 -39.76 -7.93
N GLU A 260 21.52 -40.98 -7.52
CA GLU A 260 20.60 -42.12 -7.45
C GLU A 260 19.48 -41.88 -6.42
N PHE A 261 19.82 -41.34 -5.25
CA PHE A 261 18.85 -40.99 -4.21
C PHE A 261 17.88 -39.88 -4.68
N LEU A 262 18.39 -38.81 -5.29
CA LEU A 262 17.58 -37.74 -5.86
C LEU A 262 16.68 -38.22 -6.99
N THR A 263 17.16 -39.13 -7.82
CA THR A 263 16.33 -39.75 -8.88
C THR A 263 15.21 -40.58 -8.26
N ALA A 264 15.51 -41.35 -7.21
CA ALA A 264 14.52 -42.20 -6.52
C ALA A 264 13.47 -41.40 -5.72
N HIS A 265 13.82 -40.21 -5.24
CA HIS A 265 12.95 -39.34 -4.43
C HIS A 265 12.64 -38.01 -5.13
N ARG A 266 12.72 -37.98 -6.47
CA ARG A 266 12.63 -36.74 -7.26
C ARG A 266 11.34 -35.98 -6.99
N GLU A 267 10.21 -36.69 -7.00
CA GLU A 267 8.91 -36.07 -6.76
C GLU A 267 8.78 -35.54 -5.33
N ASP A 268 9.27 -36.28 -4.33
CA ASP A 268 9.26 -35.81 -2.93
C ASP A 268 10.13 -34.56 -2.74
N ALA A 269 11.29 -34.50 -3.42
CA ALA A 269 12.17 -33.34 -3.42
C ALA A 269 11.51 -32.12 -4.08
N ILE A 270 10.84 -32.33 -5.23
CA ILE A 270 10.07 -31.29 -5.90
C ILE A 270 8.95 -30.77 -5.02
N GLU A 271 8.16 -31.65 -4.39
CA GLU A 271 7.08 -31.25 -3.48
C GLU A 271 7.61 -30.46 -2.27
N LEU A 272 8.72 -30.92 -1.68
CA LEU A 272 9.35 -30.25 -0.55
C LEU A 272 9.86 -28.85 -0.92
N MET A 273 10.52 -28.72 -2.07
CA MET A 273 11.04 -27.44 -2.56
C MET A 273 9.93 -26.51 -3.05
N LEU A 274 8.89 -27.05 -3.70
CA LEU A 274 7.72 -26.28 -4.12
C LEU A 274 6.99 -25.75 -2.91
N LYS A 275 6.77 -26.60 -1.91
CA LYS A 275 6.22 -26.19 -0.62
C LYS A 275 7.09 -25.10 0.00
N ALA A 276 8.41 -25.28 0.10
CA ALA A 276 9.30 -24.26 0.64
C ALA A 276 9.21 -22.92 -0.13
N GLN A 277 9.19 -22.94 -1.47
CA GLN A 277 9.09 -21.72 -2.28
C GLN A 277 7.71 -21.05 -2.18
N LEU A 278 6.63 -21.83 -2.12
CA LEU A 278 5.26 -21.32 -1.93
C LEU A 278 5.05 -20.79 -0.51
N ASP A 279 5.68 -21.44 0.46
CA ASP A 279 5.70 -21.05 1.85
C ASP A 279 6.55 -19.79 2.05
N GLY A 280 7.26 -19.27 1.04
CA GLY A 280 8.20 -18.16 1.22
C GLY A 280 9.45 -18.56 2.01
N ILE A 281 9.65 -19.84 2.29
CA ILE A 281 10.90 -20.42 2.78
C ILE A 281 11.86 -20.47 1.58
N VAL A 282 12.25 -19.30 1.08
CA VAL A 282 13.49 -19.17 0.35
C VAL A 282 14.57 -19.59 1.35
N THR A 283 15.50 -20.46 0.93
CA THR A 283 16.78 -20.72 1.59
C THR A 283 17.57 -19.41 1.66
N SER A 284 17.16 -18.51 2.55
CA SER A 284 17.65 -17.14 2.69
C SER A 284 18.86 -17.07 3.62
N GLY A 285 19.36 -18.21 4.11
CA GLY A 285 20.35 -18.23 5.18
C GLY A 285 19.81 -17.71 6.52
N MET A 286 18.49 -17.51 6.63
CA MET A 286 17.80 -17.06 7.83
C MET A 286 17.35 -18.21 8.74
N GLU A 287 17.76 -19.46 8.53
CA GLU A 287 17.26 -20.62 9.31
C GLU A 287 17.53 -20.44 10.81
N LYS A 288 18.68 -19.85 11.14
CA LYS A 288 19.08 -19.51 12.51
C LYS A 288 18.22 -18.40 13.10
N GLU A 289 17.85 -17.41 12.29
CA GLU A 289 16.94 -16.32 12.68
C GLU A 289 15.53 -16.85 12.89
N GLN A 290 15.06 -17.76 12.03
CA GLN A 290 13.77 -18.43 12.16
C GLN A 290 13.69 -19.28 13.43
N GLU A 291 14.72 -20.09 13.74
CA GLU A 291 14.74 -20.85 14.99
C GLU A 291 14.71 -19.93 16.22
N TRP A 292 15.47 -18.85 16.16
CA TRP A 292 15.48 -17.81 17.19
C TRP A 292 14.10 -17.19 17.36
N TYR A 293 13.48 -16.78 16.26
CA TYR A 293 12.18 -16.13 16.23
C TYR A 293 11.07 -17.06 16.72
N ASN A 294 11.07 -18.33 16.32
CA ASN A 294 10.11 -19.32 16.80
C ASN A 294 10.19 -19.52 18.33
N THR A 295 11.37 -19.26 18.92
CA THR A 295 11.58 -19.36 20.36
C THR A 295 11.21 -18.07 21.09
N THR A 296 11.67 -16.93 20.58
CA THR A 296 11.64 -15.65 21.31
C THR A 296 10.51 -14.74 20.87
N LYS A 297 9.93 -15.00 19.69
CA LYS A 297 8.99 -14.13 18.98
C LYS A 297 9.58 -12.75 18.70
N THR A 298 10.89 -12.70 18.47
CA THR A 298 11.61 -11.44 18.18
C THR A 298 12.72 -11.68 17.17
N PHE A 299 13.04 -10.68 16.35
CA PHE A 299 14.28 -10.66 15.56
C PHE A 299 15.49 -10.37 16.45
N MET A 300 16.63 -10.90 16.06
CA MET A 300 17.89 -10.63 16.71
C MET A 300 18.30 -9.15 16.61
N PRO A 301 18.88 -8.59 17.69
CA PRO A 301 19.60 -7.34 17.60
C PRO A 301 20.83 -7.45 16.69
N PRO A 302 21.30 -6.32 16.14
CA PRO A 302 22.68 -6.16 15.68
C PRO A 302 23.70 -6.63 16.74
N ALA A 303 24.79 -7.24 16.28
CA ALA A 303 25.78 -7.89 17.15
C ALA A 303 26.43 -6.93 18.16
N GLU A 304 26.52 -5.65 17.81
CA GLU A 304 27.02 -4.55 18.62
C GLU A 304 26.18 -4.33 19.88
N PHE A 305 24.92 -4.77 19.88
CA PHE A 305 24.01 -4.63 21.01
C PHE A 305 23.88 -5.89 21.88
N TRP A 306 24.47 -7.01 21.49
CA TRP A 306 24.34 -8.26 22.26
C TRP A 306 24.90 -8.15 23.68
N ASN A 307 25.97 -7.38 23.88
CA ASN A 307 26.55 -7.15 25.21
C ASN A 307 25.61 -6.37 26.14
N ARG A 308 24.57 -5.70 25.61
CA ARG A 308 23.56 -4.98 26.38
C ARG A 308 22.46 -5.91 26.93
N HIS A 309 22.46 -7.18 26.53
CA HIS A 309 21.40 -8.13 26.85
C HIS A 309 21.95 -9.46 27.37
N PRO A 310 21.71 -9.79 28.65
CA PRO A 310 22.08 -11.08 29.20
C PRO A 310 21.58 -12.25 28.34
N GLY A 311 22.45 -13.23 28.10
CA GLY A 311 22.13 -14.42 27.30
C GLY A 311 22.40 -14.30 25.80
N TYR A 312 22.49 -13.10 25.23
CA TYR A 312 22.73 -12.91 23.78
C TYR A 312 24.17 -13.23 23.37
N ALA A 313 25.14 -13.13 24.27
CA ALA A 313 26.51 -13.61 24.03
C ALA A 313 26.57 -15.14 23.75
N ASN A 314 25.63 -15.92 24.28
CA ASN A 314 25.51 -17.36 23.99
C ASN A 314 24.96 -17.62 22.58
N PHE A 315 24.32 -16.64 21.95
CA PHE A 315 23.81 -16.75 20.59
C PHE A 315 24.94 -16.80 19.55
N ARG A 316 26.05 -16.09 19.79
CA ARG A 316 27.26 -16.18 18.96
C ARG A 316 27.79 -17.63 18.86
N ARG A 317 27.63 -18.42 19.94
CA ARG A 317 27.98 -19.84 19.98
C ARG A 317 26.98 -20.75 19.24
N PHE A 318 25.71 -20.32 19.12
CA PHE A 318 24.69 -20.98 18.31
C PHE A 318 25.00 -20.82 16.81
N GLN A 319 25.43 -19.63 16.37
CA GLN A 319 25.88 -19.41 14.98
C GLN A 319 27.09 -20.25 14.56
N GLN A 320 27.97 -20.62 15.50
CA GLN A 320 29.24 -21.31 15.25
C GLN A 320 29.18 -22.85 15.30
N GLY A 321 27.98 -23.46 15.31
CA GLY A 321 27.85 -24.92 15.08
C GLY A 321 27.07 -25.72 16.13
N LYS A 322 26.17 -25.10 16.90
CA LYS A 322 25.21 -25.84 17.75
C LYS A 322 23.81 -25.74 17.16
N THR A 323 23.10 -26.86 17.09
CA THR A 323 21.78 -26.97 16.44
C THR A 323 20.60 -26.49 17.28
N LYS A 324 20.73 -26.31 18.61
CA LYS A 324 19.65 -25.81 19.49
C LYS A 324 20.18 -25.04 20.72
N LEU A 325 19.46 -24.00 21.14
CA LEU A 325 19.70 -23.31 22.42
C LEU A 325 19.23 -24.15 23.64
N PRO A 326 19.99 -24.20 24.76
CA PRO A 326 19.55 -24.88 25.97
C PRO A 326 18.24 -24.29 26.53
N LYS A 327 17.38 -25.15 27.10
CA LYS A 327 16.05 -24.75 27.61
C LYS A 327 16.13 -23.61 28.63
N GLU A 328 17.07 -23.68 29.56
CA GLU A 328 17.29 -22.65 30.59
C GLU A 328 17.67 -21.29 29.97
N THR A 329 18.53 -21.32 28.95
CA THR A 329 18.92 -20.12 28.19
C THR A 329 17.72 -19.53 27.46
N LYS A 330 16.88 -20.36 26.83
CA LYS A 330 15.63 -19.92 26.18
C LYS A 330 14.70 -19.21 27.17
N THR A 331 14.47 -19.82 28.34
CA THR A 331 13.62 -19.24 29.39
C THR A 331 14.18 -17.90 29.90
N SER A 332 15.48 -17.83 30.15
CA SER A 332 16.15 -16.60 30.61
C SER A 332 16.06 -15.46 29.59
N ILE A 333 16.30 -15.75 28.30
CA ILE A 333 16.20 -14.76 27.22
C ILE A 333 14.76 -14.26 27.09
N LYS A 334 13.78 -15.16 27.08
CA LYS A 334 12.37 -14.79 27.00
C LYS A 334 11.95 -13.88 28.16
N GLY A 335 12.30 -14.24 29.39
CA GLY A 335 12.01 -13.42 30.56
C GLY A 335 12.69 -12.04 30.49
N HIS A 336 13.93 -11.97 29.99
CA HIS A 336 14.63 -10.71 29.76
C HIS A 336 13.92 -9.82 28.73
N ILE A 337 13.51 -10.38 27.58
CA ILE A 337 12.76 -9.67 26.54
C ILE A 337 11.45 -9.12 27.12
N GLU A 338 10.64 -9.98 27.74
CA GLU A 338 9.32 -9.64 28.27
C GLU A 338 9.36 -8.51 29.31
N THR A 339 10.44 -8.42 30.09
CA THR A 339 10.57 -7.48 31.22
C THR A 339 11.38 -6.22 30.90
N THR A 340 12.32 -6.27 29.95
CA THR A 340 13.24 -5.15 29.68
C THR A 340 13.01 -4.45 28.35
N TRP A 341 12.36 -5.09 27.38
CA TRP A 341 12.07 -4.49 26.07
C TRP A 341 10.77 -3.70 26.10
N LYS A 342 10.56 -2.86 25.09
CA LYS A 342 9.33 -2.08 24.93
C LYS A 342 8.57 -2.52 23.67
N PRO A 343 7.23 -2.52 23.70
CA PRO A 343 6.43 -2.85 22.53
C PRO A 343 6.62 -1.78 21.45
N ASN A 344 6.50 -2.19 20.19
CA ASN A 344 6.38 -1.25 19.09
C ASN A 344 5.01 -0.56 19.14
N VAL A 345 4.96 0.64 19.75
CA VAL A 345 3.71 1.38 19.93
C VAL A 345 3.09 1.86 18.61
N THR A 346 3.86 1.93 17.51
CA THR A 346 3.34 2.38 16.20
C THR A 346 2.45 1.35 15.50
N LEU A 347 2.29 0.16 16.10
CA LEU A 347 1.36 -0.89 15.64
C LEU A 347 -0.01 -0.78 16.29
N PHE A 348 -0.17 0.11 17.26
CA PHE A 348 -1.44 0.35 17.90
C PHE A 348 -2.15 1.45 17.13
N ASP A 349 -3.34 1.13 16.63
CA ASP A 349 -4.24 2.09 16.02
C ASP A 349 -5.41 2.37 16.96
N GLN A 350 -5.72 3.65 17.18
CA GLN A 350 -6.71 4.07 18.18
C GLN A 350 -8.11 3.52 17.86
N ALA A 351 -8.50 3.43 16.59
CA ALA A 351 -9.81 2.94 16.19
C ALA A 351 -9.97 1.44 16.49
N SER A 352 -9.00 0.63 16.08
CA SER A 352 -8.99 -0.84 16.26
C SER A 352 -8.73 -1.29 17.71
N THR A 353 -8.05 -0.46 18.51
CA THR A 353 -7.74 -0.76 19.92
C THR A 353 -8.76 -0.19 20.92
N SER A 354 -9.64 0.72 20.48
CA SER A 354 -10.70 1.31 21.33
C SER A 354 -12.10 0.72 21.07
N PHE A 355 -12.38 0.16 19.90
CA PHE A 355 -13.68 -0.46 19.57
C PHE A 355 -13.56 -1.99 19.46
N SER A 356 -14.19 -2.72 20.38
CA SER A 356 -14.20 -4.20 20.39
C SER A 356 -15.17 -4.85 19.38
N VAL A 357 -15.76 -4.07 18.46
CA VAL A 357 -16.98 -4.48 17.73
C VAL A 357 -16.65 -5.23 16.42
N THR A 358 -15.40 -5.21 15.95
CA THR A 358 -15.00 -5.88 14.71
C THR A 358 -13.77 -6.77 14.92
N ASN A 359 -13.88 -7.86 15.69
CA ASN A 359 -12.93 -8.99 15.76
C ASN A 359 -11.40 -8.73 15.86
N TRP A 360 -10.91 -7.50 15.94
CA TRP A 360 -9.49 -7.18 15.72
C TRP A 360 -8.65 -7.06 16.99
N SER A 361 -9.25 -6.75 18.15
CA SER A 361 -8.69 -7.19 19.43
C SER A 361 -9.72 -7.05 20.57
N ALA A 362 -10.22 -8.17 21.10
CA ALA A 362 -10.91 -8.15 22.39
C ALA A 362 -9.95 -7.85 23.57
N THR A 363 -8.64 -7.81 23.29
CA THR A 363 -7.55 -7.82 24.26
C THR A 363 -6.85 -6.46 24.40
N GLY A 364 -7.14 -5.51 23.51
CA GLY A 364 -6.48 -4.20 23.45
C GLY A 364 -5.01 -4.25 22.99
N TYR A 365 -4.57 -5.36 22.40
CA TYR A 365 -3.28 -5.50 21.71
C TYR A 365 -3.55 -5.88 20.25
N PRO A 366 -2.78 -5.39 19.27
CA PRO A 366 -3.00 -5.76 17.88
C PRO A 366 -2.91 -7.28 17.70
N ASP A 367 -3.79 -7.85 16.88
CA ASP A 367 -3.63 -9.21 16.39
C ASP A 367 -2.46 -9.24 15.42
N LEU A 368 -1.43 -9.99 15.76
CA LEU A 368 -0.16 -10.06 15.06
C LEU A 368 0.08 -11.47 14.52
N ASN A 369 -0.97 -12.13 14.03
CA ASN A 369 -0.83 -13.33 13.20
C ASN A 369 -0.31 -12.93 11.81
N LEU A 370 0.97 -12.56 11.76
CA LEU A 370 1.65 -12.05 10.58
C LEU A 370 2.89 -12.90 10.32
N ASP A 371 3.22 -13.10 9.04
CA ASP A 371 4.53 -13.57 8.63
C ASP A 371 5.55 -12.43 8.80
N ALA A 372 6.31 -12.48 9.88
CA ALA A 372 7.34 -11.48 10.17
C ALA A 372 8.54 -11.55 9.20
N PHE A 373 8.75 -12.70 8.55
CA PHE A 373 9.85 -12.91 7.62
C PHE A 373 9.53 -12.40 6.22
N LYS A 374 8.24 -12.29 5.86
CA LYS A 374 7.81 -11.69 4.59
C LYS A 374 8.44 -10.31 4.34
N ALA A 375 8.44 -9.43 5.34
CA ALA A 375 9.07 -8.11 5.20
C ALA A 375 10.60 -8.20 5.03
N CYS A 376 11.24 -9.20 5.65
CA CYS A 376 12.68 -9.46 5.48
C CYS A 376 12.98 -9.87 4.04
N GLN A 377 12.19 -10.79 3.50
CA GLN A 377 12.32 -11.33 2.15
C GLN A 377 12.07 -10.25 1.11
N GLU A 378 11.01 -9.44 1.30
CA GLU A 378 10.75 -8.26 0.47
C GLU A 378 11.98 -7.31 0.48
N LEU A 379 12.63 -7.09 1.63
CA LEU A 379 13.86 -6.27 1.68
C LEU A 379 15.08 -6.93 1.03
N GLU A 380 15.25 -8.24 1.13
CA GLU A 380 16.31 -8.96 0.41
C GLU A 380 16.13 -8.80 -1.11
N GLU A 381 14.89 -8.87 -1.61
CA GLU A 381 14.58 -8.54 -3.01
C GLU A 381 14.93 -7.09 -3.36
N TYR A 382 14.80 -6.16 -2.39
CA TYR A 382 15.13 -4.75 -2.55
C TYR A 382 16.61 -4.38 -2.32
N ASN A 383 17.48 -5.34 -1.96
CA ASN A 383 18.87 -5.16 -1.51
C ASN A 383 18.99 -4.82 0.00
N ASP A 384 19.93 -5.45 0.70
CA ASP A 384 20.23 -5.30 2.14
C ASP A 384 20.56 -3.84 2.57
N ARG A 385 20.69 -2.94 1.60
CA ARG A 385 20.99 -1.53 1.75
C ARG A 385 19.81 -0.59 1.45
N PHE A 386 18.56 -1.06 1.52
CA PHE A 386 17.38 -0.26 1.14
C PHE A 386 17.37 1.17 1.72
N PHE A 387 17.42 1.33 3.05
CA PHE A 387 17.42 2.66 3.66
C PHE A 387 18.71 3.46 3.41
N ASP A 388 19.86 2.80 3.25
CA ASP A 388 21.08 3.48 2.81
C ASP A 388 20.88 4.11 1.43
N ARG A 389 20.20 3.43 0.51
CA ARG A 389 19.87 3.98 -0.82
C ARG A 389 18.93 5.16 -0.74
N VAL A 390 17.98 5.16 0.20
CA VAL A 390 17.11 6.33 0.46
C VAL A 390 17.94 7.51 0.97
N VAL A 391 18.87 7.26 1.90
CA VAL A 391 19.81 8.28 2.41
C VAL A 391 20.72 8.82 1.30
N GLU A 392 21.29 7.93 0.47
CA GLU A 392 22.08 8.30 -0.71
C GLU A 392 21.26 9.18 -1.68
N ALA A 393 20.00 8.85 -1.91
CA ALA A 393 19.10 9.60 -2.77
C ALA A 393 18.81 11.02 -2.26
N LEU A 394 18.49 11.17 -0.96
CA LEU A 394 18.26 12.49 -0.36
C LEU A 394 19.53 13.37 -0.38
N LYS A 395 20.70 12.77 -0.14
CA LYS A 395 21.99 13.47 -0.25
C LYS A 395 22.28 13.91 -1.68
N GLY A 396 22.15 12.99 -2.64
CA GLY A 396 22.47 13.22 -4.05
C GLY A 396 21.54 14.20 -4.74
N MET A 397 20.28 14.30 -4.29
CA MET A 397 19.26 15.19 -4.84
C MET A 397 18.91 16.35 -3.89
N LYS A 398 19.84 16.75 -3.01
CA LYS A 398 19.61 17.87 -2.09
C LYS A 398 19.21 19.14 -2.86
N GLY A 399 18.08 19.74 -2.49
CA GLY A 399 17.52 20.93 -3.15
C GLY A 399 16.69 20.64 -4.41
N HIS A 400 16.53 19.37 -4.80
CA HIS A 400 15.77 18.95 -5.99
C HIS A 400 14.52 18.12 -5.67
N VAL A 401 14.18 17.93 -4.38
CA VAL A 401 13.07 17.08 -3.95
C VAL A 401 12.25 17.77 -2.86
N THR A 402 10.92 17.66 -2.95
CA THR A 402 9.99 17.90 -1.86
C THR A 402 9.08 16.69 -1.68
N ILE A 403 8.92 16.25 -0.43
CA ILE A 403 7.96 15.26 0.02
C ILE A 403 6.93 16.00 0.86
N GLU A 404 5.69 16.01 0.40
CA GLU A 404 4.53 16.58 1.06
C GLU A 404 3.75 15.47 1.78
N VAL A 405 3.57 15.61 3.09
CA VAL A 405 2.71 14.76 3.91
C VAL A 405 1.34 15.42 4.04
N LEU A 406 0.31 14.75 3.53
CA LEU A 406 -1.07 15.22 3.51
C LEU A 406 -2.01 14.14 4.03
N GLN A 407 -2.74 14.46 5.09
CA GLN A 407 -3.84 13.63 5.59
C GLN A 407 -5.14 14.02 4.90
N GLY A 408 -5.85 13.04 4.36
CA GLY A 408 -7.17 13.21 3.77
C GLY A 408 -7.65 11.98 3.02
N GLU A 409 -8.94 11.94 2.71
CA GLU A 409 -9.51 10.91 1.82
C GLU A 409 -9.18 11.28 0.36
N LEU A 410 -8.80 10.28 -0.45
CA LEU A 410 -8.27 10.50 -1.80
C LEU A 410 -9.22 11.32 -2.69
N VAL A 411 -10.48 10.91 -2.78
CA VAL A 411 -11.47 11.57 -3.62
C VAL A 411 -11.71 13.01 -3.14
N GLN A 412 -11.84 13.20 -1.83
CA GLN A 412 -12.05 14.52 -1.24
C GLN A 412 -10.87 15.47 -1.50
N GLU A 413 -9.63 15.02 -1.32
CA GLU A 413 -8.45 15.85 -1.57
C GLU A 413 -8.26 16.16 -3.05
N MET A 414 -8.56 15.23 -3.96
CA MET A 414 -8.56 15.51 -5.40
C MET A 414 -9.59 16.58 -5.78
N SER A 415 -10.79 16.51 -5.22
CA SER A 415 -11.81 17.55 -5.42
C SER A 415 -11.37 18.90 -4.84
N LYS A 416 -10.79 18.94 -3.63
CA LYS A 416 -10.25 20.18 -3.04
C LYS A 416 -9.17 20.79 -3.92
N MET A 417 -8.23 19.99 -4.44
CA MET A 417 -7.18 20.49 -5.35
C MET A 417 -7.77 21.02 -6.66
N ARG A 418 -8.73 20.31 -7.25
CA ARG A 418 -9.40 20.69 -8.49
C ARG A 418 -10.14 22.02 -8.36
N PHE A 419 -10.90 22.21 -7.29
CA PHE A 419 -11.71 23.40 -7.04
C PHE A 419 -11.00 24.47 -6.20
N ARG A 420 -9.70 24.32 -5.94
CA ARG A 420 -8.89 25.24 -5.12
C ARG A 420 -9.45 25.45 -3.69
N GLY A 421 -10.11 24.42 -3.16
CA GLY A 421 -10.53 24.34 -1.76
C GLY A 421 -9.42 23.83 -0.83
N ASP A 422 -8.23 23.55 -1.35
CA ASP A 422 -7.06 23.07 -0.62
C ASP A 422 -6.24 24.22 0.01
N GLY A 423 -6.92 25.15 0.71
CA GLY A 423 -6.33 26.41 1.19
C GLY A 423 -5.17 26.27 2.18
N SER A 424 -4.98 25.10 2.80
CA SER A 424 -3.80 24.80 3.64
C SER A 424 -2.54 24.47 2.83
N ARG A 425 -2.68 24.11 1.54
CA ARG A 425 -1.56 23.75 0.67
C ARG A 425 -0.93 25.00 0.04
N PRO A 426 0.40 25.13 0.05
CA PRO A 426 1.08 26.24 -0.63
C PRO A 426 0.61 26.41 -2.08
N ALA A 427 0.44 27.67 -2.52
CA ALA A 427 0.01 27.96 -3.89
C ALA A 427 1.01 27.45 -4.95
N THR A 428 2.29 27.32 -4.57
CA THR A 428 3.37 26.81 -5.41
C THR A 428 3.35 25.29 -5.58
N PHE A 429 2.61 24.55 -4.74
CA PHE A 429 2.59 23.09 -4.81
C PHE A 429 1.72 22.59 -5.98
N PRO A 430 2.09 21.46 -6.59
CA PRO A 430 1.37 20.91 -7.73
C PRO A 430 -0.04 20.49 -7.34
N ARG A 431 -0.99 20.77 -8.23
CA ARG A 431 -2.35 20.21 -8.24
C ARG A 431 -2.60 19.33 -9.47
N SER A 432 -1.56 19.18 -10.30
CA SER A 432 -1.52 18.27 -11.42
C SER A 432 -0.25 17.43 -11.33
N PHE A 433 -0.39 16.12 -11.54
CA PHE A 433 0.64 15.11 -11.28
C PHE A 433 1.08 14.43 -12.57
N THR A 434 2.38 14.25 -12.75
CA THR A 434 2.94 13.43 -13.83
C THR A 434 2.47 11.99 -13.72
N ARG A 435 2.52 11.37 -12.53
CA ARG A 435 2.05 10.00 -12.29
C ARG A 435 1.38 9.88 -10.93
N ALA A 436 0.49 8.90 -10.78
CA ALA A 436 -0.09 8.56 -9.49
C ALA A 436 -0.01 7.06 -9.20
N TRP A 437 0.26 6.72 -7.94
CA TRP A 437 0.15 5.37 -7.40
C TRP A 437 -0.89 5.35 -6.29
N LEU A 438 -1.97 4.59 -6.45
CA LEU A 438 -3.10 4.60 -5.51
C LEU A 438 -3.10 3.41 -4.55
N SER A 439 -1.98 2.68 -4.44
CA SER A 439 -1.90 1.46 -3.62
C SER A 439 -3.12 0.57 -3.89
N ASN A 440 -3.82 0.08 -2.87
CA ASN A 440 -5.08 -0.64 -2.99
C ASN A 440 -6.33 0.23 -2.71
N VAL A 441 -6.25 1.56 -2.78
CA VAL A 441 -7.40 2.47 -2.55
C VAL A 441 -8.61 2.14 -3.45
N PRO A 442 -8.44 1.80 -4.76
CA PRO A 442 -9.56 1.42 -5.61
C PRO A 442 -10.36 0.20 -5.10
N ASP A 443 -9.75 -0.69 -4.32
CA ASP A 443 -10.48 -1.82 -3.73
C ASP A 443 -11.57 -1.37 -2.75
N TYR A 444 -11.38 -0.22 -2.13
CA TYR A 444 -12.26 0.33 -1.10
C TYR A 444 -13.23 1.37 -1.64
N THR A 445 -12.97 1.93 -2.83
CA THR A 445 -13.62 3.14 -3.36
C THR A 445 -14.37 2.90 -4.67
N HIS A 446 -14.88 1.68 -4.88
CA HIS A 446 -15.67 1.30 -6.05
C HIS A 446 -14.83 1.29 -7.35
N GLY A 447 -13.62 0.75 -7.29
CA GLY A 447 -12.83 0.42 -8.47
C GLY A 447 -12.43 1.61 -9.34
N LEU A 448 -12.50 1.43 -10.65
CA LEU A 448 -11.96 2.36 -11.66
C LEU A 448 -12.75 3.68 -11.78
N MET A 449 -14.04 3.70 -11.40
CA MET A 449 -14.89 4.88 -11.59
C MET A 449 -14.36 6.09 -10.82
N SER A 450 -14.04 5.92 -9.54
CA SER A 450 -13.48 7.00 -8.70
C SER A 450 -12.10 7.44 -9.18
N THR A 451 -11.29 6.50 -9.68
CA THR A 451 -10.01 6.82 -10.31
C THR A 451 -10.20 7.70 -11.54
N CYS A 452 -11.15 7.38 -12.42
CA CYS A 452 -11.43 8.16 -13.63
C CYS A 452 -12.04 9.54 -13.34
N VAL A 453 -12.94 9.64 -12.37
CA VAL A 453 -13.68 10.89 -12.07
C VAL A 453 -12.83 11.87 -11.26
N TYR A 454 -12.00 11.38 -10.32
CA TYR A 454 -11.31 12.25 -9.37
C TYR A 454 -9.79 12.29 -9.56
N THR A 455 -9.14 11.15 -9.79
CA THR A 455 -7.67 11.11 -9.89
C THR A 455 -7.19 11.46 -11.29
N LEU A 456 -7.77 10.84 -12.33
CA LEU A 456 -7.33 11.01 -13.71
C LEU A 456 -7.36 12.47 -14.20
N PRO A 457 -8.35 13.32 -13.82
CA PRO A 457 -8.33 14.74 -14.19
C PRO A 457 -7.20 15.55 -13.55
N ALA A 458 -6.64 15.06 -12.44
CA ALA A 458 -5.47 15.64 -11.81
C ALA A 458 -4.15 15.17 -12.45
N ILE A 459 -4.18 14.28 -13.44
CA ILE A 459 -2.97 13.82 -14.12
C ILE A 459 -2.64 14.72 -15.31
N GLN A 460 -1.36 15.06 -15.44
CA GLN A 460 -0.83 15.84 -16.56
C GLN A 460 -1.09 15.10 -17.88
N ASN A 461 -1.30 15.81 -18.99
CA ASN A 461 -1.40 15.16 -20.30
C ASN A 461 0.00 14.85 -20.86
N GLY A 462 0.22 13.61 -21.30
CA GLY A 462 1.45 13.22 -21.99
C GLY A 462 1.78 11.72 -21.93
N ASP A 463 2.77 11.29 -22.72
CA ASP A 463 3.22 9.90 -22.76
C ASP A 463 3.89 9.41 -21.46
N ALA A 464 4.26 10.35 -20.59
CA ALA A 464 4.80 10.04 -19.28
C ALA A 464 3.69 9.71 -18.26
N SER A 465 2.44 10.03 -18.59
CA SER A 465 1.37 10.16 -17.62
C SER A 465 0.59 8.89 -17.40
N ALA A 466 0.40 8.53 -16.13
CA ALA A 466 -0.29 7.29 -15.77
C ALA A 466 -0.79 7.31 -14.32
N VAL A 467 -1.88 6.58 -14.08
CA VAL A 467 -2.34 6.18 -12.75
C VAL A 467 -2.26 4.67 -12.68
N ALA A 468 -1.73 4.14 -11.57
CA ALA A 468 -1.73 2.71 -11.31
C ALA A 468 -2.05 2.42 -9.85
N SER A 469 -2.49 1.20 -9.58
CA SER A 469 -2.91 0.71 -8.28
C SER A 469 -2.70 -0.80 -8.20
N ASN A 470 -2.52 -1.31 -6.99
CA ASN A 470 -2.64 -2.72 -6.69
C ASN A 470 -4.12 -3.09 -6.51
N CYS A 471 -4.42 -4.36 -6.79
CA CYS A 471 -5.65 -5.00 -6.37
C CYS A 471 -5.29 -6.06 -5.33
N LEU A 472 -5.59 -5.80 -4.06
CA LEU A 472 -5.23 -6.69 -2.94
C LEU A 472 -6.46 -7.41 -2.38
N LEU A 473 -7.50 -6.67 -2.01
CA LEU A 473 -8.73 -7.23 -1.43
C LEU A 473 -9.55 -8.00 -2.46
N ASN A 474 -9.48 -7.56 -3.71
CA ASN A 474 -10.36 -8.01 -4.79
C ASN A 474 -9.63 -8.93 -5.79
N CYS A 475 -8.39 -9.36 -5.47
CA CYS A 475 -7.57 -10.08 -6.45
C CYS A 475 -8.24 -11.37 -6.94
N GLY A 476 -8.29 -11.58 -8.25
CA GLY A 476 -8.85 -12.80 -8.81
C GLY A 476 -10.36 -12.96 -8.71
N ILE A 477 -11.14 -11.95 -8.30
CA ILE A 477 -12.60 -12.02 -8.43
C ILE A 477 -13.06 -11.80 -9.88
N TRP A 478 -12.27 -11.06 -10.65
CA TRP A 478 -12.49 -10.85 -12.07
C TRP A 478 -11.74 -11.91 -12.87
N LYS A 479 -12.30 -12.23 -14.02
CA LYS A 479 -11.71 -13.06 -15.06
C LYS A 479 -10.52 -12.38 -15.71
N ASP A 480 -10.68 -11.10 -16.07
CA ASP A 480 -9.72 -10.31 -16.84
C ASP A 480 -9.97 -8.80 -16.67
N ASP A 481 -9.10 -7.99 -17.29
CA ASP A 481 -9.18 -6.52 -17.25
C ASP A 481 -10.48 -5.98 -17.89
N GLU A 482 -11.08 -6.71 -18.84
CA GLU A 482 -12.35 -6.33 -19.45
C GLU A 482 -13.49 -6.45 -18.44
N GLU A 483 -13.52 -7.56 -17.69
CA GLU A 483 -14.48 -7.73 -16.60
C GLU A 483 -14.28 -6.70 -15.48
N PHE A 484 -13.05 -6.28 -15.21
CA PHE A 484 -12.79 -5.17 -14.28
C PHE A 484 -13.30 -3.83 -14.82
N CYS A 485 -13.01 -3.50 -16.08
CA CYS A 485 -13.27 -2.17 -16.64
C CYS A 485 -14.74 -1.92 -17.05
N HIS A 486 -15.45 -2.94 -17.56
CA HIS A 486 -16.78 -2.75 -18.20
C HIS A 486 -17.84 -2.18 -17.24
N LEU A 487 -17.66 -2.36 -15.94
CA LEU A 487 -18.53 -1.82 -14.90
C LEU A 487 -18.38 -0.31 -14.73
N HIS A 488 -17.22 0.23 -15.09
CA HIS A 488 -16.81 1.58 -14.71
C HIS A 488 -16.60 2.51 -15.91
N ALA A 489 -16.48 1.98 -17.12
CA ALA A 489 -16.31 2.79 -18.32
C ALA A 489 -16.97 2.14 -19.55
N PRO A 490 -17.56 2.94 -20.46
CA PRO A 490 -18.08 2.45 -21.74
C PRO A 490 -16.96 2.05 -22.73
N SER A 491 -15.69 2.37 -22.44
CA SER A 491 -14.53 1.94 -23.21
C SER A 491 -13.28 1.84 -22.32
N HIS A 492 -12.32 1.01 -22.69
CA HIS A 492 -11.09 0.78 -21.92
C HIS A 492 -10.17 2.01 -21.97
N PRO A 493 -9.92 2.73 -20.86
CA PRO A 493 -9.11 3.95 -20.88
C PRO A 493 -7.63 3.59 -20.95
N ARG A 494 -7.07 3.45 -22.16
CA ARG A 494 -5.63 3.19 -22.35
C ARG A 494 -4.75 4.44 -22.24
N ARG A 495 -5.34 5.63 -22.29
CA ARG A 495 -4.66 6.94 -22.23
C ARG A 495 -5.60 7.99 -21.62
N ALA A 496 -5.03 9.01 -20.99
CA ALA A 496 -5.73 10.25 -20.65
C ALA A 496 -5.56 11.26 -21.82
N PRO A 497 -6.43 11.26 -22.84
CA PRO A 497 -6.42 12.32 -23.83
C PRO A 497 -6.89 13.64 -23.18
N PRO A 498 -6.52 14.79 -23.74
CA PRO A 498 -7.06 16.07 -23.29
C PRO A 498 -8.58 16.09 -23.46
N PHE A 499 -9.27 16.63 -22.46
CA PHE A 499 -10.69 16.92 -22.50
C PHE A 499 -10.93 18.36 -23.01
N PRO A 500 -12.01 18.62 -23.78
CA PRO A 500 -13.03 17.67 -24.24
C PRO A 500 -12.57 16.86 -25.46
N ARG A 501 -13.09 15.65 -25.61
CA ARG A 501 -12.88 14.79 -26.79
C ARG A 501 -13.88 15.13 -27.90
N PRO A 502 -13.51 14.94 -29.18
CA PRO A 502 -14.47 15.05 -30.29
C PRO A 502 -15.63 14.07 -30.11
N LEU A 503 -16.86 14.53 -30.36
CA LEU A 503 -18.07 13.70 -30.22
C LEU A 503 -18.02 12.42 -31.09
N SER A 504 -17.33 12.47 -32.23
CA SER A 504 -17.12 11.29 -33.10
C SER A 504 -16.29 10.19 -32.46
N GLU A 505 -15.55 10.49 -31.40
CA GLU A 505 -14.74 9.52 -30.64
C GLU A 505 -15.42 9.07 -29.34
N LEU A 506 -16.62 9.57 -29.07
CA LEU A 506 -17.42 9.25 -27.90
C LEU A 506 -18.56 8.29 -28.26
N ALA A 507 -19.10 7.63 -27.23
CA ALA A 507 -20.30 6.82 -27.37
C ALA A 507 -21.49 7.66 -27.85
N SER A 508 -22.38 7.06 -28.65
CA SER A 508 -23.62 7.69 -29.07
C SER A 508 -24.54 8.01 -27.88
N ARG A 509 -25.54 8.87 -28.11
CA ARG A 509 -26.55 9.21 -27.09
C ARG A 509 -27.21 7.97 -26.50
N GLU A 510 -27.57 7.02 -27.34
CA GLU A 510 -28.23 5.78 -26.91
C GLU A 510 -27.31 4.92 -26.04
N GLU A 511 -26.04 4.79 -26.43
CA GLU A 511 -25.05 4.01 -25.69
C GLU A 511 -24.75 4.63 -24.32
N VAL A 512 -24.52 5.95 -24.25
CA VAL A 512 -24.25 6.63 -22.99
C VAL A 512 -25.45 6.64 -22.06
N VAL A 513 -26.67 6.84 -22.56
CA VAL A 513 -27.91 6.77 -21.75
C VAL A 513 -28.15 5.35 -21.25
N THR A 514 -27.91 4.34 -22.09
CA THR A 514 -28.00 2.93 -21.70
C THR A 514 -27.02 2.60 -20.58
N TRP A 515 -25.77 3.05 -20.72
CA TRP A 515 -24.73 2.84 -19.72
C TRP A 515 -25.03 3.61 -18.42
N LEU A 516 -25.40 4.89 -18.49
CA LEU A 516 -25.79 5.70 -17.33
C LEU A 516 -26.99 5.10 -16.59
N THR A 517 -27.99 4.59 -17.32
CA THR A 517 -29.12 3.88 -16.70
C THR A 517 -28.65 2.66 -15.91
N ARG A 518 -27.70 1.89 -16.46
CA ARG A 518 -27.12 0.72 -15.78
C ARG A 518 -26.35 1.13 -14.53
N VAL A 519 -25.47 2.12 -14.64
CA VAL A 519 -24.68 2.63 -13.51
C VAL A 519 -25.62 3.14 -12.41
N PHE A 520 -26.59 3.99 -12.76
CA PHE A 520 -27.58 4.52 -11.82
C PHE A 520 -28.33 3.39 -11.09
N LEU A 521 -28.88 2.42 -11.83
CA LEU A 521 -29.61 1.30 -11.23
C LEU A 521 -28.72 0.43 -10.33
N CYS A 522 -27.44 0.25 -10.67
CA CYS A 522 -26.49 -0.48 -9.82
C CYS A 522 -26.09 0.32 -8.57
N THR A 523 -26.10 1.65 -8.64
CA THR A 523 -25.86 2.53 -7.49
C THR A 523 -27.03 2.51 -6.50
N VAL A 524 -28.27 2.61 -7.01
CA VAL A 524 -29.46 2.69 -6.14
C VAL A 524 -30.01 1.34 -5.71
N VAL A 525 -29.74 0.28 -6.48
CA VAL A 525 -30.17 -1.10 -6.18
C VAL A 525 -28.99 -2.05 -6.44
N PRO A 526 -27.96 -2.05 -5.56
CA PRO A 526 -26.77 -2.84 -5.76
C PRO A 526 -27.03 -4.34 -5.58
N GLY A 527 -26.26 -5.15 -6.30
CA GLY A 527 -26.13 -6.58 -6.01
C GLY A 527 -25.44 -6.84 -4.66
N SER A 528 -25.38 -8.11 -4.25
CA SER A 528 -24.75 -8.50 -2.99
C SER A 528 -23.22 -8.63 -3.11
N SER A 529 -22.48 -8.03 -2.18
CA SER A 529 -21.05 -8.34 -2.01
C SER A 529 -20.91 -9.67 -1.28
N GLY A 530 -19.92 -10.49 -1.66
CA GLY A 530 -19.52 -11.66 -0.86
C GLY A 530 -19.07 -11.28 0.56
N LEU A 531 -19.03 -12.26 1.47
CA LEU A 531 -18.36 -12.12 2.77
C LEU A 531 -16.90 -12.58 2.65
N GLY A 532 -16.01 -12.05 3.50
CA GLY A 532 -14.60 -12.44 3.54
C GLY A 532 -13.71 -11.75 2.49
N ALA A 533 -12.53 -12.33 2.22
CA ALA A 533 -11.62 -11.87 1.18
C ALA A 533 -12.17 -12.13 -0.24
N PHE A 534 -11.55 -11.54 -1.26
CA PHE A 534 -11.93 -11.68 -2.65
C PHE A 534 -13.38 -11.22 -2.89
N ARG A 535 -13.64 -9.92 -2.63
CA ARG A 535 -14.99 -9.36 -2.80
C ARG A 535 -14.96 -7.93 -3.33
N ALA A 536 -15.84 -7.58 -4.26
CA ALA A 536 -15.99 -6.18 -4.67
C ALA A 536 -16.67 -5.36 -3.55
N ARG A 537 -16.15 -4.16 -3.27
CA ARG A 537 -16.81 -3.13 -2.46
C ARG A 537 -17.27 -1.98 -3.33
N LEU A 538 -18.50 -1.54 -3.11
CA LEU A 538 -19.15 -0.55 -3.96
C LEU A 538 -19.76 0.58 -3.12
N PRO A 539 -18.94 1.43 -2.47
CA PRO A 539 -19.43 2.50 -1.60
C PRO A 539 -20.09 3.68 -2.35
N ASN A 540 -19.96 3.78 -3.68
CA ASN A 540 -20.54 4.89 -4.43
C ASN A 540 -22.04 5.04 -4.18
N ASN A 541 -22.46 6.28 -4.05
CA ASN A 541 -23.82 6.72 -3.82
C ASN A 541 -24.25 7.72 -4.91
N LEU A 542 -25.39 8.38 -4.71
CA LEU A 542 -25.92 9.36 -5.66
C LEU A 542 -25.00 10.57 -5.85
N VAL A 543 -24.17 10.94 -4.87
CA VAL A 543 -23.17 12.02 -5.03
C VAL A 543 -22.15 11.63 -6.09
N ALA A 544 -21.58 10.42 -6.00
CA ALA A 544 -20.63 9.93 -6.99
C ALA A 544 -21.27 9.78 -8.39
N PHE A 545 -22.57 9.50 -8.46
CA PHE A 545 -23.30 9.46 -9.72
C PHE A 545 -23.47 10.86 -10.35
N VAL A 546 -23.81 11.88 -9.55
CA VAL A 546 -23.91 13.26 -10.04
C VAL A 546 -22.55 13.78 -10.50
N GLU A 547 -21.49 13.50 -9.74
CA GLU A 547 -20.10 13.83 -10.13
C GLU A 547 -19.67 13.13 -11.43
N LEU A 548 -20.12 11.90 -11.66
CA LEU A 548 -19.92 11.23 -12.94
C LEU A 548 -20.60 12.01 -14.09
N LEU A 549 -21.83 12.51 -13.91
CA LEU A 549 -22.51 13.31 -14.93
C LEU A 549 -21.74 14.61 -15.23
N ILE A 550 -21.25 15.29 -14.18
CA ILE A 550 -20.40 16.48 -14.33
C ILE A 550 -19.13 16.14 -15.11
N HIS A 551 -18.46 15.06 -14.75
CA HIS A 551 -17.26 14.60 -15.44
C HIS A 551 -17.51 14.25 -16.92
N LEU A 552 -18.63 13.62 -17.26
CA LEU A 552 -18.97 13.32 -18.66
C LEU A 552 -19.12 14.58 -19.51
N GLN A 553 -19.61 15.68 -18.93
CA GLN A 553 -19.67 16.95 -19.63
C GLN A 553 -18.26 17.44 -19.98
N GLU A 554 -17.31 17.33 -19.05
CA GLU A 554 -15.91 17.69 -19.30
C GLU A 554 -15.27 16.80 -20.37
N VAL A 555 -15.55 15.50 -20.32
CA VAL A 555 -15.10 14.52 -21.33
C VAL A 555 -15.54 14.94 -22.74
N GLY A 556 -16.64 15.69 -22.87
CA GLY A 556 -17.13 16.24 -24.15
C GLY A 556 -18.52 15.76 -24.54
N PHE A 557 -19.24 15.04 -23.67
CA PHE A 557 -20.62 14.66 -23.95
C PHE A 557 -21.52 15.90 -23.96
N PRO A 558 -22.48 16.02 -24.90
CA PRO A 558 -23.35 17.19 -24.99
C PRO A 558 -24.18 17.41 -23.71
N SER A 559 -24.13 18.64 -23.16
CA SER A 559 -24.85 19.04 -21.95
C SER A 559 -26.34 18.70 -21.98
N HIS A 560 -27.00 18.85 -23.14
CA HIS A 560 -28.42 18.53 -23.28
C HIS A 560 -28.71 17.02 -23.18
N TRP A 561 -27.77 16.13 -23.53
CA TRP A 561 -27.97 14.68 -23.35
C TRP A 561 -27.97 14.30 -21.87
N LEU A 562 -27.04 14.87 -21.10
CA LEU A 562 -26.91 14.62 -19.67
C LEU A 562 -28.05 15.25 -18.88
N SER A 563 -28.44 16.48 -19.25
CA SER A 563 -29.60 17.20 -18.73
C SER A 563 -30.90 16.43 -18.96
N ASP A 564 -31.19 16.02 -20.21
CA ASP A 564 -32.39 15.24 -20.55
C ASP A 564 -32.48 13.95 -19.72
N PHE A 565 -31.36 13.25 -19.59
CA PHE A 565 -31.29 12.00 -18.83
C PHE A 565 -31.55 12.24 -17.33
N LEU A 566 -30.87 13.22 -16.72
CA LEU A 566 -31.08 13.55 -15.32
C LEU A 566 -32.52 14.05 -15.07
N GLN A 567 -33.08 14.85 -15.98
CA GLN A 567 -34.46 15.30 -15.89
C GLN A 567 -35.45 14.12 -15.90
N SER A 568 -35.19 13.08 -16.68
CA SER A 568 -36.03 11.88 -16.71
C SER A 568 -36.03 11.11 -15.37
N ILE A 569 -34.92 11.20 -14.63
CA ILE A 569 -34.80 10.63 -13.29
C ILE A 569 -35.60 11.49 -12.30
N LEU A 570 -35.37 12.80 -12.31
CA LEU A 570 -36.01 13.74 -11.38
C LEU A 570 -37.53 13.81 -11.56
N SER A 571 -38.01 13.69 -12.81
CA SER A 571 -39.44 13.74 -13.12
C SER A 571 -40.14 12.38 -12.98
N ASP A 572 -39.48 11.35 -12.46
CA ASP A 572 -39.98 9.96 -12.39
C ASP A 572 -40.58 9.51 -13.74
N SER A 573 -39.86 9.71 -14.85
CA SER A 573 -40.34 9.39 -16.20
C SER A 573 -39.46 8.37 -16.94
N LEU A 574 -38.40 7.87 -16.30
CA LEU A 574 -37.50 6.88 -16.89
C LEU A 574 -38.22 5.58 -17.25
N VAL A 575 -38.36 5.35 -18.56
CA VAL A 575 -38.81 4.09 -19.15
C VAL A 575 -37.60 3.43 -19.81
N THR A 576 -37.26 2.22 -19.36
CA THR A 576 -36.06 1.53 -19.83
C THR A 576 -36.29 0.03 -19.97
N ASN A 577 -35.44 -0.64 -20.74
CA ASN A 577 -35.32 -2.10 -20.84
C ASN A 577 -34.08 -2.63 -20.09
N ILE A 578 -33.36 -1.78 -19.34
CA ILE A 578 -32.18 -2.17 -18.55
C ILE A 578 -32.60 -2.64 -17.17
N ALA A 579 -32.27 -3.88 -16.81
CA ALA A 579 -32.54 -4.44 -15.48
C ALA A 579 -31.39 -4.16 -14.49
N PRO A 580 -31.69 -3.89 -13.21
CA PRO A 580 -30.67 -3.92 -12.16
C PRO A 580 -30.09 -5.33 -11.99
N TYR A 581 -28.83 -5.40 -11.59
CA TYR A 581 -28.18 -6.66 -11.25
C TYR A 581 -28.37 -6.95 -9.75
N HIS A 582 -29.04 -8.07 -9.44
CA HIS A 582 -29.31 -8.50 -8.07
C HIS A 582 -28.43 -9.68 -7.61
N GLY A 583 -27.47 -10.10 -8.43
CA GLY A 583 -26.61 -11.25 -8.14
C GLY A 583 -25.47 -10.93 -7.18
N LYS A 584 -24.41 -11.75 -7.23
CA LYS A 584 -23.17 -11.54 -6.48
C LYS A 584 -22.14 -10.86 -7.35
N TRP A 585 -21.46 -9.86 -6.82
CA TRP A 585 -20.38 -9.18 -7.56
C TRP A 585 -19.14 -10.08 -7.76
N PRO A 586 -18.37 -9.88 -8.85
CA PRO A 586 -18.56 -8.86 -9.90
C PRO A 586 -19.75 -9.13 -10.84
N ILE A 587 -20.26 -8.09 -11.50
CA ILE A 587 -21.29 -8.27 -12.54
C ILE A 587 -20.64 -8.97 -13.73
N PRO A 588 -21.21 -10.08 -14.25
CA PRO A 588 -20.69 -10.74 -15.44
C PRO A 588 -20.81 -9.85 -16.67
N VAL A 589 -19.82 -9.87 -17.56
CA VAL A 589 -19.84 -9.12 -18.84
C VAL A 589 -21.11 -9.40 -19.66
N SER A 590 -21.67 -10.61 -19.57
CA SER A 590 -22.93 -10.98 -20.25
C SER A 590 -24.13 -10.11 -19.85
N GLU A 591 -24.11 -9.47 -18.69
CA GLU A 591 -25.17 -8.56 -18.26
C GLU A 591 -25.21 -7.26 -19.09
N ILE A 592 -24.12 -6.90 -19.80
CA ILE A 592 -24.05 -5.67 -20.60
C ILE A 592 -25.12 -5.62 -21.71
N THR A 593 -25.40 -6.77 -22.32
CA THR A 593 -26.39 -6.92 -23.38
C THR A 593 -27.75 -7.36 -22.85
N ARG A 594 -27.86 -7.74 -21.56
CA ARG A 594 -29.13 -8.12 -20.96
C ARG A 594 -30.14 -6.99 -21.09
N ARG A 595 -31.32 -7.33 -21.59
CA ARG A 595 -32.50 -6.47 -21.69
C ARG A 595 -33.70 -7.20 -21.12
N VAL A 596 -34.66 -6.44 -20.62
CA VAL A 596 -35.99 -6.90 -20.19
C VAL A 596 -37.07 -6.15 -20.96
N ARG A 597 -38.33 -6.55 -20.82
CA ARG A 597 -39.44 -5.77 -21.39
C ARG A 597 -39.37 -4.33 -20.90
N SER A 598 -39.53 -3.37 -21.81
CA SER A 598 -39.51 -1.96 -21.45
C SER A 598 -40.56 -1.65 -20.38
N ARG A 599 -40.17 -0.92 -19.34
CA ARG A 599 -41.02 -0.57 -18.20
C ARG A 599 -40.61 0.76 -17.61
N LYS A 600 -41.57 1.43 -16.98
CA LYS A 600 -41.31 2.58 -16.11
C LYS A 600 -40.61 2.08 -14.84
N VAL A 601 -39.51 2.72 -14.47
CA VAL A 601 -38.86 2.53 -13.17
C VAL A 601 -39.45 3.53 -12.19
N ARG A 602 -39.76 3.10 -10.96
CA ARG A 602 -40.18 4.02 -9.89
C ARG A 602 -38.95 4.65 -9.23
N LEU A 603 -38.84 5.97 -9.26
CA LEU A 603 -37.69 6.74 -8.79
C LEU A 603 -38.01 7.66 -7.61
N ASP A 604 -39.28 7.71 -7.20
CA ASP A 604 -39.76 8.49 -6.06
C ASP A 604 -38.97 8.28 -4.75
N PRO A 605 -38.41 7.09 -4.41
CA PRO A 605 -37.69 6.92 -3.15
C PRO A 605 -36.37 7.71 -3.05
N TRP A 606 -35.74 8.04 -4.19
CA TRP A 606 -34.45 8.74 -4.23
C TRP A 606 -34.59 10.22 -4.55
N ARG A 607 -35.82 10.70 -4.77
CA ARG A 607 -36.10 12.07 -5.19
C ARG A 607 -35.54 13.09 -4.21
N ALA A 608 -35.85 12.96 -2.92
CA ALA A 608 -35.41 13.92 -1.89
C ALA A 608 -33.88 14.00 -1.75
N GLU A 609 -33.18 12.87 -1.86
CA GLU A 609 -31.71 12.83 -1.82
C GLU A 609 -31.12 13.51 -3.06
N LEU A 610 -31.63 13.20 -4.26
CA LEU A 610 -31.19 13.85 -5.51
C LEU A 610 -31.44 15.36 -5.48
N GLU A 611 -32.62 15.79 -5.04
CA GLU A 611 -32.96 17.22 -4.91
C GLU A 611 -31.98 17.92 -3.96
N THR A 612 -31.68 17.31 -2.81
CA THR A 612 -30.72 17.87 -1.85
C THR A 612 -29.31 17.99 -2.45
N ILE A 613 -28.85 16.95 -3.16
CA ILE A 613 -27.53 16.95 -3.82
C ILE A 613 -27.48 18.06 -4.87
N LEU A 614 -28.51 18.17 -5.72
CA LEU A 614 -28.56 19.15 -6.79
C LEU A 614 -28.71 20.58 -6.29
N ALA A 615 -29.45 20.83 -5.21
CA ALA A 615 -29.48 22.15 -4.58
C ALA A 615 -28.12 22.54 -4.01
N THR A 616 -27.42 21.60 -3.38
CA THR A 616 -26.11 21.86 -2.78
C THR A 616 -25.04 22.08 -3.86
N ALA A 617 -25.14 21.37 -4.98
CA ALA A 617 -24.19 21.41 -6.08
C ALA A 617 -24.60 22.34 -7.22
N TYR A 618 -25.73 23.07 -7.12
CA TYR A 618 -26.38 23.75 -8.26
C TYR A 618 -25.41 24.61 -9.08
N GLU A 619 -24.62 25.44 -8.41
CA GLU A 619 -23.63 26.34 -9.03
C GLU A 619 -22.45 25.61 -9.69
N GLY A 620 -22.24 24.34 -9.33
CA GLY A 620 -21.19 23.48 -9.88
C GLY A 620 -21.64 22.60 -11.06
N ILE A 621 -22.94 22.56 -11.39
CA ILE A 621 -23.45 21.72 -12.47
C ILE A 621 -23.25 22.43 -13.82
N PRO A 622 -22.49 21.85 -14.78
CA PRO A 622 -22.14 22.52 -16.03
C PRO A 622 -23.24 22.41 -17.12
N PHE A 623 -24.48 22.10 -16.73
CA PHE A 623 -25.62 21.96 -17.63
C PHE A 623 -26.94 22.30 -16.91
N MET A 624 -27.95 22.72 -17.67
CA MET A 624 -29.23 23.12 -17.10
C MET A 624 -29.94 21.92 -16.46
N VAL A 625 -30.49 22.12 -15.26
CA VAL A 625 -31.35 21.15 -14.58
C VAL A 625 -32.57 21.90 -14.05
N SER A 626 -33.76 21.46 -14.44
CA SER A 626 -35.01 22.04 -13.94
C SER A 626 -35.40 21.31 -12.66
N LEU A 627 -35.22 21.99 -11.53
CA LEU A 627 -35.73 21.50 -10.25
C LEU A 627 -37.27 21.50 -10.29
N PRO A 628 -37.94 20.48 -9.74
CA PRO A 628 -39.40 20.42 -9.71
C PRO A 628 -40.02 21.67 -9.05
N SER A 629 -41.23 22.07 -9.45
CA SER A 629 -41.89 23.27 -8.92
C SER A 629 -42.27 23.16 -7.44
N ASP A 630 -42.36 21.95 -6.91
CA ASP A 630 -42.62 21.60 -5.51
C ASP A 630 -41.33 21.39 -4.69
N PHE A 631 -40.20 21.92 -5.17
CA PHE A 631 -38.91 21.90 -4.46
C PHE A 631 -39.04 22.50 -3.05
N ALA A 632 -38.68 21.72 -2.02
CA ALA A 632 -38.75 22.11 -0.61
C ALA A 632 -37.48 22.82 -0.13
#